data_AF-A0A438KL97-F1
#
_entry.id   AF-A0A438KL97-F1
#
_cell.length_a   1.000
_cell.length_b   1.000
_cell.length_c   1.000
_cell.angle_alpha   90.00
_cell.angle_beta   90.00
_cell.angle_gamma   90.00
#
_symmetry.space_group_name_H-M   'P 1'
#
loop_
_entity.id
_entity.type
_entity.pdbx_description
1 polymer ?
#
loop_
_entity_poly.entity_id
_entity_poly.type
_entity_poly.pdbx_seq_one_letter_code
_entity_poly.pdbx_strand_id
1 'polypeptide(L)'
;MGREGYVVPADPQAAMKKKTASRNWIMMDCSGEKTVLDLDKYAIMHRVQIHARDLRILDPLLSYPSTILGRERAIVLNLEHIKAIITAEEVLLRDPSDENVIPVVEELQRRLPPVNAFRQGQGDGKDYGHHDVEAGEEDESPFEFRALEVALEAICSFLAARTTELETAAYPALDQLTSKVSRTFLVFF
;
A
#
# COMPACT_ATOMS: atom_id res chain seq x y z
N MET A 1 -2.49 0.38 70.02
CA MET A 1 -1.60 -0.46 69.19
C MET A 1 -2.06 -0.35 67.75
N GLY A 2 -1.25 0.32 66.93
CA GLY A 2 -1.56 0.63 65.53
C GLY A 2 -1.48 -0.61 64.64
N ARG A 3 -2.36 -0.69 63.65
CA ARG A 3 -2.25 -1.62 62.52
C ARG A 3 -1.97 -0.77 61.29
N GLU A 4 -0.71 -0.75 60.88
CA GLU A 4 -0.24 -0.15 59.65
C GLU A 4 -0.87 -0.87 58.44
N GLY A 5 -1.46 -0.08 57.55
CA GLY A 5 -1.94 -0.55 56.26
C GLY A 5 -0.76 -0.76 55.32
N TYR A 6 -0.65 -1.97 54.77
CA TYR A 6 0.21 -2.24 53.64
C TYR A 6 -0.59 -1.96 52.36
N VAL A 7 -0.40 -0.79 51.77
CA VAL A 7 -0.84 -0.49 50.40
C VAL A 7 0.26 -0.99 49.48
N VAL A 8 0.00 -2.09 48.77
CA VAL A 8 0.87 -2.59 47.71
C VAL A 8 0.78 -1.62 46.54
N PRO A 9 1.89 -1.12 45.96
CA PRO A 9 1.83 -0.27 44.78
C PRO A 9 1.29 -1.10 43.61
N ALA A 10 0.18 -0.68 43.03
CA ALA A 10 -0.28 -1.21 41.75
C ALA A 10 0.72 -0.79 40.66
N ASP A 11 1.37 -1.78 40.07
CA ASP A 11 2.29 -1.62 38.95
C ASP A 11 1.55 -0.99 37.75
N PRO A 12 1.93 0.20 37.25
CA PRO A 12 1.19 0.91 36.21
C PRO A 12 1.58 0.44 34.80
N GLN A 13 1.84 -0.86 34.62
CA GLN A 13 2.38 -1.36 33.35
C GLN A 13 1.82 -2.72 32.94
N ALA A 14 0.50 -2.85 32.98
CA ALA A 14 -0.21 -3.88 32.23
C ALA A 14 -1.53 -3.37 31.67
N ALA A 15 -1.53 -2.15 31.11
CA ALA A 15 -2.50 -1.82 30.07
C ALA A 15 -2.11 -2.63 28.83
N MET A 16 -2.55 -3.89 28.79
CA MET A 16 -2.67 -4.64 27.55
C MET A 16 -3.44 -3.75 26.59
N LYS A 17 -2.70 -3.08 25.69
CA LYS A 17 -3.27 -2.41 24.53
C LYS A 17 -4.04 -3.50 23.79
N LYS A 18 -5.36 -3.56 24.03
CA LYS A 18 -6.27 -4.26 23.13
C LYS A 18 -5.86 -3.75 21.75
N LYS A 19 -5.34 -4.65 20.90
CA LYS A 19 -5.07 -4.36 19.50
C LYS A 19 -6.43 -4.09 18.87
N THR A 20 -6.94 -2.89 19.08
CA THR A 20 -8.05 -2.34 18.31
C THR A 20 -7.57 -2.46 16.87
N ALA A 21 -8.24 -3.32 16.09
CA ALA A 21 -7.95 -3.52 14.68
C ALA A 21 -7.64 -2.15 14.07
N SER A 22 -6.44 -2.00 13.52
CA SER A 22 -5.87 -0.71 13.16
C SER A 22 -6.90 0.11 12.39
N ARG A 23 -7.39 1.18 13.04
CA ARG A 23 -8.29 2.17 12.45
C ARG A 23 -7.50 3.22 11.66
N ASN A 24 -6.23 2.95 11.40
CA ASN A 24 -5.30 3.90 10.81
C ASN A 24 -5.38 3.79 9.29
N TRP A 25 -6.08 4.75 8.69
CA TRP A 25 -6.20 4.90 7.25
C TRP A 25 -5.53 6.20 6.85
N ILE A 26 -4.92 6.22 5.67
CA ILE A 26 -4.56 7.46 5.00
C ILE A 26 -5.45 7.60 3.78
N MET A 27 -6.03 8.78 3.64
CA MET A 27 -6.83 9.17 2.49
C MET A 27 -5.99 10.10 1.61
N MET A 28 -6.03 9.89 0.31
CA MET A 28 -5.46 10.79 -0.69
C MET A 28 -6.54 11.13 -1.71
N ASP A 29 -6.75 12.43 -1.96
CA ASP A 29 -7.70 12.91 -2.96
C ASP A 29 -7.02 13.12 -4.33
N CYS A 30 -7.83 13.51 -5.32
CA CYS A 30 -7.36 13.82 -6.67
C CYS A 30 -6.42 15.03 -6.77
N SER A 31 -6.28 15.84 -5.72
CA SER A 31 -5.31 16.95 -5.66
C SER A 31 -3.95 16.53 -5.08
N GLY A 32 -3.85 15.29 -4.55
CA GLY A 32 -2.66 14.79 -3.86
C GLY A 32 -2.54 15.24 -2.40
N GLU A 33 -3.58 15.87 -1.85
CA GLU A 33 -3.68 16.15 -0.43
C GLU A 33 -3.87 14.83 0.32
N LYS A 34 -3.07 14.62 1.39
CA LYS A 34 -3.14 13.42 2.21
C LYS A 34 -3.66 13.75 3.61
N THR A 35 -4.65 12.99 4.06
CA THR A 35 -5.23 13.12 5.40
C THR A 35 -5.19 11.78 6.12
N VAL A 36 -4.64 11.75 7.33
CA VAL A 36 -4.73 10.57 8.19
C VAL A 36 -6.11 10.54 8.84
N LEU A 37 -6.81 9.43 8.69
CA LEU A 37 -8.16 9.23 9.19
C LEU A 37 -8.20 8.08 10.21
N ASP A 38 -8.85 8.34 11.34
CA ASP A 38 -9.20 7.32 12.35
C ASP A 38 -10.65 6.87 12.10
N LEU A 39 -10.84 6.02 11.08
CA LEU A 39 -12.16 5.52 10.71
C LEU A 39 -12.39 4.10 11.21
N ASP A 40 -13.63 3.85 11.65
CA ASP A 40 -14.08 2.48 11.90
C ASP A 40 -14.66 1.82 10.64
N LYS A 41 -14.86 0.51 10.73
CA LYS A 41 -15.34 -0.31 9.61
C LYS A 41 -16.69 0.17 9.04
N TYR A 42 -17.58 0.68 9.89
CA TYR A 42 -18.90 1.11 9.45
C TYR A 42 -18.81 2.47 8.75
N ALA A 43 -18.00 3.39 9.27
CA ALA A 43 -17.73 4.66 8.63
C ALA A 43 -17.17 4.48 7.21
N ILE A 44 -16.22 3.54 7.03
CA ILE A 44 -15.67 3.23 5.71
C ILE A 44 -16.73 2.63 4.79
N MET A 45 -17.48 1.63 5.26
CA MET A 45 -18.54 0.99 4.46
C MET A 45 -19.57 2.01 3.95
N HIS A 46 -19.96 2.96 4.80
CA HIS A 46 -20.92 4.01 4.42
C HIS A 46 -20.32 5.04 3.46
N ARG A 47 -19.04 5.41 3.65
CA ARG A 47 -18.34 6.39 2.80
C ARG A 47 -18.19 5.89 1.36
N VAL A 48 -17.59 4.70 1.21
CA VAL A 48 -17.24 4.15 -0.11
C VAL A 48 -18.30 3.21 -0.69
N GLN A 49 -19.40 3.00 0.03
CA GLN A 49 -20.55 2.20 -0.42
C GLN A 49 -20.19 0.76 -0.81
N ILE A 50 -19.40 0.09 0.02
CA ILE A 50 -19.05 -1.34 -0.16
C ILE A 50 -19.70 -2.23 0.88
N HIS A 51 -19.90 -3.51 0.53
CA HIS A 51 -20.45 -4.47 1.46
C HIS A 51 -19.44 -4.87 2.55
N ALA A 52 -19.96 -5.29 3.71
CA ALA A 52 -19.13 -5.79 4.81
C ALA A 52 -18.20 -6.95 4.39
N ARG A 53 -18.62 -7.78 3.43
CA ARG A 53 -17.82 -8.90 2.91
C ARG A 53 -16.56 -8.41 2.19
N ASP A 54 -16.66 -7.30 1.48
CA ASP A 54 -15.56 -6.74 0.70
C ASP A 54 -14.55 -6.06 1.64
N LEU A 55 -15.04 -5.31 2.63
CA LEU A 55 -14.15 -4.69 3.61
C LEU A 55 -13.38 -5.73 4.46
N ARG A 56 -13.98 -6.90 4.72
CA ARG A 56 -13.34 -7.98 5.50
C ARG A 56 -12.08 -8.53 4.86
N ILE A 57 -11.92 -8.42 3.53
CA ILE A 57 -10.70 -8.88 2.86
C ILE A 57 -9.48 -8.04 3.27
N LEU A 58 -9.71 -6.81 3.75
CA LEU A 58 -8.68 -5.89 4.22
C LEU A 58 -8.41 -6.01 5.73
N ASP A 59 -9.10 -6.90 6.43
CA ASP A 59 -8.93 -7.08 7.88
C ASP A 59 -7.54 -7.67 8.17
N PRO A 60 -6.67 -7.00 8.95
CA PRO A 60 -5.34 -7.51 9.29
C PRO A 60 -5.38 -8.75 10.18
N LEU A 61 -6.51 -9.02 10.84
CA LEU A 61 -6.67 -10.22 11.67
C LEU A 61 -7.09 -11.45 10.86
N LEU A 62 -7.39 -11.27 9.56
CA LEU A 62 -7.82 -12.33 8.67
C LEU A 62 -6.82 -12.46 7.52
N SER A 63 -6.34 -13.68 7.28
CA SER A 63 -5.51 -13.97 6.10
C SER A 63 -6.42 -14.27 4.91
N TYR A 64 -6.48 -13.34 3.97
CA TYR A 64 -7.11 -13.51 2.66
C TYR A 64 -6.03 -13.51 1.57
N PRO A 65 -6.22 -14.28 0.48
CA PRO A 65 -5.32 -14.23 -0.67
C PRO A 65 -5.35 -12.84 -1.32
N SER A 66 -4.30 -12.54 -2.08
CA SER A 66 -4.25 -11.32 -2.87
C SER A 66 -5.41 -11.27 -3.87
N THR A 67 -6.16 -10.16 -3.88
CA THR A 67 -7.38 -10.02 -4.68
C THR A 67 -7.65 -8.56 -5.04
N ILE A 68 -8.25 -8.37 -6.21
CA ILE A 68 -8.74 -7.10 -6.73
C ILE A 68 -10.23 -7.28 -6.96
N LEU A 69 -11.07 -6.53 -6.24
CA LEU A 69 -12.52 -6.60 -6.37
C LEU A 69 -13.04 -5.31 -7.00
N GLY A 70 -13.60 -5.43 -8.21
CA GLY A 70 -14.39 -4.36 -8.82
C GLY A 70 -15.79 -4.30 -8.21
N ARG A 71 -16.18 -3.12 -7.74
CA ARG A 71 -17.53 -2.76 -7.30
C ARG A 71 -18.02 -1.55 -8.08
N GLU A 72 -19.31 -1.26 -7.96
CA GLU A 72 -19.96 -0.19 -8.73
C GLU A 72 -19.31 1.18 -8.55
N ARG A 73 -18.81 1.48 -7.35
CA ARG A 73 -18.22 2.79 -7.00
C ARG A 73 -16.82 2.70 -6.38
N ALA A 74 -16.23 1.51 -6.35
CA ALA A 74 -14.97 1.29 -5.69
C ALA A 74 -14.21 0.09 -6.27
N ILE A 75 -12.88 0.14 -6.17
CA ILE A 75 -11.97 -0.98 -6.41
C ILE A 75 -11.33 -1.31 -5.06
N VAL A 76 -11.54 -2.53 -4.56
CA VAL A 76 -10.97 -2.97 -3.28
C VAL A 76 -9.74 -3.82 -3.56
N LEU A 77 -8.60 -3.46 -2.98
CA LEU A 77 -7.30 -4.09 -3.20
C LEU A 77 -6.78 -4.73 -1.92
N ASN A 78 -6.50 -6.02 -1.97
CA ASN A 78 -5.66 -6.73 -1.00
C ASN A 78 -4.48 -7.33 -1.76
N LEU A 79 -3.30 -6.73 -1.67
CA LEU A 79 -2.10 -7.14 -2.42
C LEU A 79 -0.90 -7.18 -1.47
N GLU A 80 -0.62 -8.34 -0.86
CA GLU A 80 0.37 -8.51 0.22
C GLU A 80 0.22 -7.44 1.34
N HIS A 81 1.09 -6.43 1.36
CA HIS A 81 1.11 -5.34 2.33
C HIS A 81 0.24 -4.15 1.90
N ILE A 82 -0.16 -4.07 0.62
CA ILE A 82 -0.99 -2.99 0.08
C ILE A 82 -2.47 -3.35 0.25
N LYS A 83 -3.12 -2.67 1.19
CA LYS A 83 -4.57 -2.82 1.46
C LYS A 83 -5.27 -1.49 1.21
N ALA A 84 -6.03 -1.41 0.13
CA ALA A 84 -6.60 -0.14 -0.32
C ALA A 84 -8.07 -0.26 -0.75
N ILE A 85 -8.77 0.87 -0.69
CA ILE A 85 -10.05 1.08 -1.36
C ILE A 85 -9.89 2.31 -2.23
N ILE A 86 -10.07 2.14 -3.53
CA ILE A 86 -9.95 3.20 -4.52
C ILE A 86 -11.35 3.56 -4.98
N THR A 87 -11.68 4.83 -4.99
CA THR A 87 -12.90 5.39 -5.59
C THR A 87 -12.51 6.33 -6.73
N ALA A 88 -13.49 6.92 -7.41
CA ALA A 88 -13.22 7.89 -8.47
C ALA A 88 -12.61 9.22 -7.96
N GLU A 89 -12.66 9.49 -6.64
CA GLU A 89 -12.26 10.78 -6.07
C GLU A 89 -11.15 10.67 -5.03
N GLU A 90 -11.06 9.52 -4.35
CA GLU A 90 -10.12 9.29 -3.26
C GLU A 90 -9.61 7.85 -3.19
N VAL A 91 -8.40 7.69 -2.64
CA VAL A 91 -7.79 6.42 -2.28
C VAL A 91 -7.67 6.35 -0.76
N LEU A 92 -8.20 5.28 -0.17
CA LEU A 92 -8.02 4.94 1.23
C LEU A 92 -7.01 3.79 1.34
N LEU A 93 -5.85 4.05 1.91
CA LEU A 93 -4.80 3.05 2.13
C LEU A 93 -4.69 2.75 3.62
N ARG A 94 -4.61 1.48 3.98
CA ARG A 94 -4.53 1.03 5.37
C ARG A 94 -3.07 1.04 5.85
N ASP A 95 -2.89 1.25 7.14
CA ASP A 95 -1.62 1.09 7.86
C ASP A 95 -0.46 1.90 7.23
N PRO A 96 -0.60 3.25 7.08
CA PRO A 96 0.39 4.11 6.44
C PRO A 96 1.76 4.18 7.13
N SER A 97 1.91 3.54 8.29
CA SER A 97 3.17 3.48 9.04
C SER A 97 3.99 2.22 8.75
N ASP A 98 3.48 1.29 7.93
CA ASP A 98 4.24 0.12 7.49
C ASP A 98 5.34 0.53 6.49
N GLU A 99 6.56 0.01 6.70
CA GLU A 99 7.74 0.34 5.88
C GLU A 99 7.55 0.03 4.39
N ASN A 100 6.74 -0.97 4.05
CA ASN A 100 6.45 -1.32 2.66
C ASN A 100 5.33 -0.45 2.06
N VAL A 101 4.51 0.18 2.91
CA VAL A 101 3.39 1.03 2.49
C VAL A 101 3.82 2.49 2.30
N ILE A 102 4.78 2.97 3.07
CA ILE A 102 5.30 4.34 2.99
C ILE A 102 5.69 4.74 1.55
N PRO A 103 6.48 3.94 0.80
CA PRO A 103 6.84 4.29 -0.58
C PRO A 103 5.62 4.39 -1.51
N VAL A 104 4.59 3.58 -1.27
CA VAL A 104 3.35 3.60 -2.04
C VAL A 104 2.57 4.90 -1.80
N VAL A 105 2.53 5.38 -0.56
CA VAL A 105 1.93 6.67 -0.22
C VAL A 105 2.64 7.82 -0.94
N GLU A 106 3.98 7.81 -0.95
CA GLU A 106 4.77 8.84 -1.62
C GLU A 106 4.52 8.85 -3.13
N GLU A 107 4.44 7.68 -3.75
CA GLU A 107 4.22 7.55 -5.18
C GLU A 107 2.80 7.95 -5.59
N LEU A 108 1.78 7.57 -4.80
CA LEU A 108 0.41 8.03 -4.99
C LEU A 108 0.33 9.56 -4.87
N GLN A 109 0.95 10.14 -3.84
CA GLN A 109 0.99 11.59 -3.67
C GLN A 109 1.65 12.31 -4.86
N ARG A 110 2.68 11.69 -5.46
CA ARG A 110 3.42 12.26 -6.58
C ARG A 110 2.66 12.19 -7.91
N ARG A 111 1.89 11.11 -8.15
CA ARG A 111 1.30 10.79 -9.46
C ARG A 111 -0.21 11.02 -9.59
N LEU A 112 -0.94 11.09 -8.49
CA LEU A 112 -2.38 11.31 -8.53
C LEU A 112 -2.83 12.73 -8.91
N PRO A 113 -2.10 13.81 -8.57
CA PRO A 113 -2.47 15.16 -9.02
C PRO A 113 -2.50 15.25 -10.55
N PRO A 114 -3.51 15.88 -11.16
CA PRO A 114 -3.59 16.03 -12.60
C PRO A 114 -2.41 16.88 -13.11
N VAL A 115 -1.72 16.37 -14.13
CA VAL A 115 -0.54 17.01 -14.75
C VAL A 115 -0.88 18.41 -15.29
N ASN A 116 -2.16 18.62 -15.62
CA ASN A 116 -2.70 19.84 -16.20
C ASN A 116 -2.99 20.97 -15.20
N ALA A 117 -3.01 20.71 -13.88
CA ALA A 117 -3.26 21.74 -12.86
C ALA A 117 -2.14 22.81 -12.76
N PHE A 118 -0.94 22.50 -13.24
CA PHE A 118 0.19 23.46 -13.24
C PHE A 118 0.21 24.39 -14.45
N ARG A 119 -0.60 24.16 -15.49
CA ARG A 119 -0.58 24.97 -16.73
C ARG A 119 -1.54 26.17 -16.72
N GLN A 120 -2.43 26.28 -15.72
CA GLN A 120 -3.48 27.31 -15.72
C GLN A 120 -3.09 28.62 -15.00
N GLY A 121 -1.82 28.79 -14.63
CA GLY A 121 -1.31 29.96 -13.88
C GLY A 121 -0.49 30.98 -14.67
N GLN A 122 -0.20 30.76 -15.96
CA GLN A 122 0.68 31.66 -16.71
C GLN A 122 0.05 32.08 -18.04
N GLY A 123 -0.83 33.08 -17.98
CA GLY A 123 -1.13 33.92 -19.13
C GLY A 123 -0.02 34.96 -19.30
N ASP A 124 0.64 34.99 -20.46
CA ASP A 124 0.70 36.19 -21.31
C ASP A 124 1.33 35.84 -22.68
N GLY A 125 0.85 36.47 -23.75
CA GLY A 125 1.01 36.00 -25.13
C GLY A 125 2.37 36.22 -25.81
N LYS A 126 2.62 35.45 -26.88
CA LYS A 126 2.92 35.93 -28.26
C LYS A 126 3.22 34.74 -29.20
N ASP A 127 2.61 34.85 -30.38
CA ASP A 127 2.76 34.06 -31.62
C ASP A 127 4.23 33.85 -32.06
N TYR A 128 4.60 32.64 -32.52
CA TYR A 128 5.44 32.31 -33.69
C TYR A 128 5.48 30.77 -33.88
N GLY A 129 5.33 30.31 -35.13
CA GLY A 129 5.00 28.92 -35.46
C GLY A 129 6.11 27.85 -35.48
N HIS A 130 5.67 26.66 -35.90
CA HIS A 130 6.39 25.44 -36.30
C HIS A 130 7.14 24.64 -35.22
N HIS A 131 6.55 23.51 -34.77
CA HIS A 131 7.05 22.16 -35.05
C HIS A 131 6.12 21.08 -34.49
N ASP A 132 5.99 20.00 -35.27
CA ASP A 132 5.42 18.71 -34.90
C ASP A 132 5.89 18.24 -33.51
N VAL A 133 4.96 18.23 -32.57
CA VAL A 133 4.93 17.28 -31.47
C VAL A 133 3.46 17.08 -31.13
N GLU A 134 2.79 16.28 -31.96
CA GLU A 134 1.65 15.48 -31.53
C GLU A 134 2.19 14.36 -30.61
N ALA A 135 2.93 14.74 -29.57
CA ALA A 135 3.19 13.88 -28.43
C ALA A 135 1.86 13.84 -27.71
N GLY A 136 1.20 12.69 -27.89
CA GLY A 136 -0.21 12.46 -27.68
C GLY A 136 -0.80 13.23 -26.51
N GLU A 137 -2.04 13.63 -26.70
CA GLU A 137 -3.03 13.54 -25.63
C GLU A 137 -2.76 12.23 -24.88
N GLU A 138 -1.96 12.29 -23.80
CA GLU A 138 -1.96 11.26 -22.79
C GLU A 138 -3.39 11.32 -22.28
N ASP A 139 -4.23 10.49 -22.87
CA ASP A 139 -5.60 10.21 -22.48
C ASP A 139 -5.55 10.00 -20.97
N GLU A 140 -5.86 11.07 -20.22
CA GLU A 140 -5.52 11.16 -18.80
C GLU A 140 -6.41 10.13 -18.12
N SER A 141 -5.82 8.98 -17.83
CA SER A 141 -6.60 7.85 -17.32
C SER A 141 -7.35 8.27 -16.05
N PRO A 142 -8.60 7.79 -15.86
CA PRO A 142 -9.38 8.17 -14.69
C PRO A 142 -8.62 7.94 -13.39
N PHE A 143 -8.89 8.78 -12.39
CA PHE A 143 -8.17 8.81 -11.12
C PHE A 143 -8.01 7.42 -10.51
N GLU A 144 -9.09 6.63 -10.50
CA GLU A 144 -9.11 5.28 -9.94
C GLU A 144 -8.16 4.31 -10.66
N PHE A 145 -7.93 4.48 -11.96
CA PHE A 145 -7.02 3.64 -12.73
C PHE A 145 -5.57 4.07 -12.57
N ARG A 146 -5.29 5.38 -12.42
CA ARG A 146 -3.97 5.86 -12.03
C ARG A 146 -3.57 5.37 -10.64
N ALA A 147 -4.49 5.43 -9.69
CA ALA A 147 -4.28 4.87 -8.35
C ALA A 147 -4.03 3.37 -8.38
N LEU A 148 -4.81 2.63 -9.19
CA LEU A 148 -4.63 1.20 -9.37
C LEU A 148 -3.28 0.87 -10.00
N GLU A 149 -2.86 1.62 -11.02
CA GLU A 149 -1.58 1.45 -11.68
C GLU A 149 -0.43 1.60 -10.68
N VAL A 150 -0.42 2.67 -9.88
CA VAL A 150 0.61 2.88 -8.85
C VAL A 150 0.66 1.73 -7.86
N ALA A 151 -0.49 1.23 -7.40
CA ALA A 151 -0.54 0.09 -6.48
C ALA A 151 0.02 -1.20 -7.11
N LEU A 152 -0.29 -1.46 -8.38
CA LEU A 152 0.20 -2.62 -9.12
C LEU A 152 1.70 -2.52 -9.42
N GLU A 153 2.17 -1.35 -9.81
CA GLU A 153 3.58 -1.11 -10.06
C GLU A 153 4.40 -1.29 -8.79
N ALA A 154 3.92 -0.77 -7.65
CA ALA A 154 4.55 -0.93 -6.36
C ALA A 154 4.65 -2.41 -5.94
N ILE A 155 3.56 -3.17 -6.08
CA ILE A 155 3.59 -4.59 -5.68
C ILE A 155 4.48 -5.43 -6.59
N CYS A 156 4.45 -5.17 -7.90
CA CYS A 156 5.32 -5.86 -8.86
C CYS A 156 6.80 -5.56 -8.59
N SER A 157 7.13 -4.29 -8.32
CA SER A 157 8.49 -3.87 -7.95
C SER A 157 8.96 -4.54 -6.66
N PHE A 158 8.09 -4.60 -5.65
CA PHE A 158 8.39 -5.29 -4.39
C PHE A 158 8.64 -6.79 -4.60
N LEU A 159 7.75 -7.48 -5.33
CA LEU A 159 7.88 -8.92 -5.57
C LEU A 159 9.11 -9.26 -6.42
N ALA A 160 9.45 -8.42 -7.40
CA ALA A 160 10.67 -8.56 -8.19
C ALA A 160 11.91 -8.45 -7.30
N ALA A 161 12.00 -7.42 -6.46
CA ALA A 161 13.11 -7.22 -5.53
C ALA A 161 13.28 -8.41 -4.57
N ARG A 162 12.17 -8.91 -4.00
CA ARG A 162 12.19 -10.09 -3.12
C ARG A 162 12.59 -11.38 -3.84
N THR A 163 12.20 -11.52 -5.09
CA THR A 163 12.62 -12.67 -5.92
C THR A 163 14.12 -12.63 -6.13
N THR A 164 14.68 -11.49 -6.53
CA THR A 164 16.14 -11.34 -6.73
C THR A 164 16.93 -11.57 -5.44
N GLU A 165 16.44 -11.07 -4.30
CA GLU A 165 17.05 -11.31 -2.98
C GLU A 165 17.08 -12.81 -2.65
N LEU A 166 15.94 -13.49 -2.83
CA LEU A 166 15.81 -14.92 -2.58
C LEU A 166 16.72 -15.74 -3.50
N GLU A 167 16.76 -15.42 -4.79
CA GLU A 167 17.62 -16.07 -5.78
C GLU A 167 19.10 -15.94 -5.43
N THR A 168 19.51 -14.74 -5.01
CA THR A 168 20.90 -14.46 -4.60
C THR A 168 21.32 -15.31 -3.40
N ALA A 169 20.39 -15.69 -2.52
CA ALA A 169 20.66 -16.60 -1.42
C ALA A 169 20.54 -18.09 -1.82
N ALA A 170 19.54 -18.43 -2.63
CA ALA A 170 19.18 -19.82 -2.96
C ALA A 170 20.15 -20.46 -3.97
N TYR A 171 20.53 -19.77 -5.04
CA TYR A 171 21.40 -20.35 -6.07
C TYR A 171 22.79 -20.75 -5.54
N PRO A 172 23.49 -19.93 -4.73
CA PRO A 172 24.76 -20.36 -4.13
C PRO A 172 24.61 -21.54 -3.18
N ALA A 173 23.52 -21.60 -2.40
CA ALA A 173 23.26 -22.73 -1.51
C ALA A 173 23.04 -24.03 -2.30
N LEU A 174 22.31 -23.96 -3.43
CA LEU A 174 22.09 -25.09 -4.33
C LEU A 174 23.39 -25.56 -4.99
N ASP A 175 24.26 -24.65 -5.41
CA ASP A 175 25.57 -24.98 -6.00
C ASP A 175 26.50 -25.66 -4.97
N GLN A 176 26.52 -25.14 -3.74
CA GLN A 176 27.27 -25.76 -2.64
C GLN A 176 26.78 -27.18 -2.33
N LEU A 177 25.47 -27.41 -2.32
CA LEU A 177 24.91 -28.74 -2.10
C LEU A 177 25.29 -29.69 -3.25
N THR A 178 25.11 -29.23 -4.49
CA THR A 178 25.44 -29.99 -5.70
C THR A 178 26.93 -30.37 -5.72
N SER A 179 27.82 -29.44 -5.39
CA SER A 179 29.26 -29.70 -5.34
C SER A 179 29.66 -30.70 -4.24
N LYS A 180 29.00 -30.70 -3.08
CA LYS A 180 29.25 -31.67 -1.98
C LYS A 180 28.73 -33.07 -2.32
N VAL A 181 27.56 -33.17 -2.95
CA VAL A 181 27.01 -34.46 -3.41
C VAL A 181 27.90 -35.06 -4.50
N SER A 182 28.32 -34.26 -5.49
CA SER A 182 29.24 -34.70 -6.54
C SER A 182 30.62 -35.13 -6.00
N ARG A 183 31.17 -34.42 -5.00
CA ARG A 183 32.42 -34.84 -4.33
C ARG A 183 32.26 -36.15 -3.56
N THR A 184 31.11 -36.38 -2.93
CA THR A 184 30.86 -37.62 -2.18
C THR A 184 30.72 -38.82 -3.12
N PHE A 185 30.17 -38.64 -4.32
CA PHE A 185 30.10 -39.68 -5.35
C PHE A 185 31.43 -39.94 -6.08
N LEU A 186 32.35 -38.98 -6.11
CA LEU A 186 33.68 -39.12 -6.76
C LEU A 186 34.76 -39.76 -5.87
N VAL A 187 34.50 -40.00 -4.58
CA VAL A 187 35.47 -40.61 -3.64
C VAL A 187 35.25 -42.12 -3.46
N PHE A 188 34.28 -42.72 -4.18
CA PHE A 188 33.97 -44.16 -4.13
C PHE A 188 34.35 -44.95 -5.41
N PHE A 189 35.24 -44.42 -6.26
CA PHE A 189 35.88 -45.18 -7.35
C PHE A 189 37.41 -45.08 -7.26
#